data_AF-A0A7X5C6Q6-F1
#
_entry.id   AF-A0A7X5C6Q6-F1
#
_cell.length_a   1.000
_cell.length_b   1.000
_cell.length_c   1.000
_cell.angle_alpha   90.00
_cell.angle_beta   90.00
_cell.angle_gamma   90.00
#
_symmetry.space_group_name_H-M   'P 1'
#
loop_
_entity.id
_entity.type
_entity.pdbx_description
1 polymer ?
#
loop_
_entity_poly.entity_id
_entity_poly.type
_entity_poly.pdbx_seq_one_letter_code
_entity_poly.pdbx_strand_id
1 'polypeptide(L)'
;MSTVLHQLYNGKLCPAEQYQPLQDAYRDMRREQCSHYTDFIKALEQLEPPLDKRFIEIMDEQLDTIPMDFSAMFIDGFCLGAQMMIEILGNDRSRET
;
A
#
# COMPACT_ATOMS: atom_id res chain seq x y z
N MET A 1 -24.27 14.59 6.49
CA MET A 1 -23.82 13.56 5.53
C MET A 1 -22.30 13.67 5.41
N SER A 2 -21.53 12.64 5.76
CA SER A 2 -20.09 12.68 5.52
C SER A 2 -19.83 12.55 4.02
N THR A 3 -19.09 13.49 3.45
CA THR A 3 -18.66 13.41 2.04
C THR A 3 -17.81 12.16 1.81
N VAL A 4 -17.71 11.71 0.56
CA VAL A 4 -16.84 10.58 0.17
C VAL A 4 -15.41 10.79 0.67
N LEU A 5 -14.89 12.03 0.59
CA LEU A 5 -13.56 12.39 1.11
C LEU A 5 -13.44 12.20 2.62
N HIS A 6 -14.45 12.62 3.39
CA HIS A 6 -14.43 12.43 4.84
C HIS A 6 -14.52 10.94 5.22
N GLN A 7 -15.22 10.12 4.42
CA GLN A 7 -15.27 8.68 4.62
C GLN A 7 -13.94 7.99 4.25
N LEU A 8 -13.30 8.42 3.16
CA LEU A 8 -11.96 7.96 2.75
C LEU A 8 -10.90 8.31 3.80
N TYR A 9 -10.88 9.56 4.27
CA TYR A 9 -9.91 10.03 5.27
C TYR A 9 -10.01 9.29 6.61
N ASN A 10 -11.24 9.02 7.08
CA ASN A 10 -11.46 8.27 8.31
C ASN A 10 -11.34 6.74 8.12
N GLY A 11 -10.87 6.26 6.96
CA GLY A 11 -10.70 4.84 6.67
C GLY A 11 -12.00 4.05 6.52
N LYS A 12 -13.16 4.72 6.46
CA LYS A 12 -14.46 4.06 6.22
C LYS A 12 -14.62 3.60 4.77
N LEU A 13 -13.98 4.31 3.85
CA LEU A 13 -13.79 3.85 2.47
C LEU A 13 -12.33 3.50 2.30
N CYS A 14 -12.05 2.23 1.98
CA CYS A 14 -10.72 1.76 1.67
C CYS A 14 -10.76 1.14 0.27
N PRO A 15 -10.50 1.91 -0.80
CA PRO A 15 -10.50 1.37 -2.16
C PRO A 15 -9.56 0.18 -2.31
N ALA A 16 -8.44 0.18 -1.58
CA ALA A 16 -7.51 -0.95 -1.56
C ALA A 16 -8.15 -2.28 -1.14
N GLU A 17 -9.21 -2.30 -0.32
CA GLU A 17 -9.97 -3.52 0.01
C GLU A 17 -10.76 -4.07 -1.19
N GLN A 18 -11.10 -3.20 -2.15
CA GLN A 18 -11.78 -3.57 -3.40
C GLN A 18 -10.78 -4.03 -4.48
N TYR A 19 -9.51 -3.63 -4.34
CA TYR A 19 -8.40 -3.97 -5.24
C TYR A 19 -7.42 -5.00 -4.69
N GLN A 20 -7.55 -5.44 -3.42
CA GLN A 20 -6.99 -6.71 -2.99
C GLN A 20 -7.50 -7.71 -4.00
N PRO A 21 -6.65 -8.32 -4.82
CA PRO A 21 -7.13 -8.99 -6.01
C PRO A 21 -8.18 -10.02 -5.58
N LEU A 22 -9.16 -10.25 -6.46
CA LEU A 22 -10.24 -11.22 -6.37
C LEU A 22 -9.83 -12.70 -6.04
N GLN A 23 -8.67 -12.98 -5.42
CA GLN A 23 -7.93 -14.24 -5.51
C GLN A 23 -7.38 -14.72 -4.16
N ASP A 24 -7.77 -15.94 -3.78
CA ASP A 24 -7.09 -16.78 -2.78
C ASP A 24 -5.58 -16.89 -3.04
N ALA A 25 -5.17 -16.89 -4.32
CA ALA A 25 -3.77 -16.97 -4.73
C ALA A 25 -2.89 -15.86 -4.13
N TYR A 26 -3.37 -14.62 -4.01
CA TYR A 26 -2.58 -13.55 -3.40
C TYR A 26 -2.40 -13.76 -1.89
N ARG A 27 -3.44 -14.28 -1.22
CA ARG A 27 -3.36 -14.63 0.22
C ARG A 27 -2.40 -15.80 0.44
N ASP A 28 -2.44 -16.79 -0.43
CA ASP A 28 -1.54 -17.95 -0.38
C ASP A 28 -0.09 -17.53 -0.61
N MET A 29 0.17 -16.69 -1.63
CA MET A 29 1.50 -16.13 -1.86
C MET A 29 2.03 -15.37 -0.63
N ARG A 30 1.20 -14.53 0.01
CA ARG A 30 1.62 -13.82 1.23
C ARG A 30 1.90 -14.77 2.39
N ARG A 31 1.09 -15.82 2.56
CA ARG A 31 1.31 -16.83 3.60
C ARG A 31 2.62 -17.58 3.36
N GLU A 32 2.88 -17.97 2.13
CA GLU A 32 4.11 -18.65 1.73
C GLU A 32 5.34 -17.75 1.96
N GLN A 33 5.29 -16.49 1.56
CA GLN A 33 6.34 -15.50 1.87
C GLN A 33 6.60 -15.38 3.38
N CYS A 34 5.56 -15.27 4.21
CA CYS A 34 5.72 -15.25 5.68
C CYS A 34 6.39 -16.53 6.20
N SER A 35 6.07 -17.69 5.63
CA SER A 35 6.70 -18.95 6.03
C SER A 35 8.19 -18.96 5.71
N HIS A 36 8.61 -18.45 4.54
CA HIS A 36 10.02 -18.35 4.17
C HIS A 36 10.81 -17.46 5.12
N TYR A 37 10.27 -16.30 5.51
CA TYR A 37 10.92 -15.44 6.50
C TYR A 37 11.06 -16.14 7.85
N THR A 38 10.01 -16.82 8.30
CA THR A 38 10.00 -17.52 9.58
C THR A 38 11.05 -18.64 9.61
N ASP A 39 11.13 -19.44 8.55
CA ASP A 39 12.08 -20.54 8.46
C ASP A 39 13.51 -20.04 8.33
N PHE A 40 13.73 -18.94 7.61
CA PHE A 40 15.04 -18.32 7.50
C PHE A 40 15.51 -17.72 8.83
N ILE A 41 14.63 -17.04 9.57
CA ILE A 41 14.92 -16.53 10.92
C ILE A 41 15.38 -17.68 11.82
N LYS A 42 14.64 -18.80 11.86
CA LYS A 42 15.05 -19.98 12.64
C LYS A 42 16.42 -20.51 12.23
N ALA A 43 16.74 -20.51 10.93
CA ALA A 43 18.06 -20.95 10.47
C ALA A 43 19.18 -20.01 10.97
N LEU A 44 18.92 -18.69 10.98
CA LEU A 44 19.87 -17.69 11.48
C LEU A 44 20.07 -17.76 13.00
N GLU A 45 19.05 -18.15 13.76
CA GLU A 45 19.14 -18.37 15.22
C GLU A 45 20.12 -19.51 15.57
N GLN A 46 20.33 -20.47 14.67
CA GLN A 46 21.24 -21.61 14.89
C GLN A 46 22.72 -21.30 14.55
N LEU A 47 23.02 -20.13 14.01
CA LEU A 47 24.40 -19.73 13.68
C LEU A 47 25.16 -19.24 14.92
N GLU A 48 26.49 -19.27 14.87
CA GLU A 48 27.37 -18.75 15.92
C GLU A 48 28.32 -17.69 15.32
N PRO A 49 28.09 -16.38 15.58
CA PRO A 49 26.99 -15.79 16.37
C PRO A 49 25.64 -15.81 15.63
N PRO A 50 24.52 -15.76 16.36
CA PRO A 50 23.19 -15.71 15.76
C PRO A 50 22.98 -14.39 15.01
N LEU A 51 22.31 -14.46 13.85
CA LEU A 51 22.13 -13.31 12.93
C LEU A 51 20.66 -12.92 12.73
N ASP A 52 19.73 -13.62 13.38
CA ASP A 52 18.28 -13.43 13.29
C ASP A 52 17.88 -11.97 13.58
N LYS A 53 18.40 -11.38 14.66
CA LYS A 53 18.11 -10.00 15.05
C LYS A 53 18.58 -9.00 14.00
N ARG A 54 19.79 -9.21 13.46
CA ARG A 54 20.34 -8.32 12.44
C ARG A 54 19.53 -8.40 11.15
N PHE A 55 19.04 -9.58 10.80
CA PHE A 55 18.16 -9.75 9.66
C PHE A 55 16.81 -9.04 9.86
N ILE A 56 16.21 -9.15 11.05
CA ILE A 56 14.96 -8.44 11.40
C ILE A 56 15.16 -6.92 11.27
N GLU A 57 16.24 -6.36 11.81
CA GLU A 57 16.56 -4.93 11.68
C GLU A 57 16.63 -4.48 10.21
N ILE A 58 17.31 -5.25 9.35
CA ILE A 58 17.41 -4.93 7.92
C ILE A 58 16.03 -4.99 7.24
N MET A 59 15.21 -5.97 7.59
CA MET A 59 13.86 -6.09 7.04
C MET A 59 12.97 -4.93 7.50
N ASP A 60 13.04 -4.54 8.76
CA ASP A 60 12.31 -3.38 9.30
C ASP A 60 12.73 -2.10 8.58
N GLU A 61 14.05 -1.86 8.40
CA GLU A 61 14.56 -0.72 7.62
C GLU A 61 14.02 -0.68 6.18
N GLN A 62 13.96 -1.84 5.51
CA GLN A 62 13.41 -1.92 4.15
C GLN A 62 11.90 -1.66 4.15
N LEU A 63 11.16 -2.21 5.11
CA LEU A 63 9.70 -2.09 5.16
C LEU A 63 9.22 -0.71 5.62
N ASP A 64 9.99 0.00 6.44
CA ASP A 64 9.66 1.34 6.92
C ASP A 64 9.67 2.41 5.81
N THR A 65 10.40 2.16 4.72
CA THR A 65 10.44 3.07 3.56
C THR A 65 9.23 2.92 2.65
N ILE A 66 8.60 1.74 2.63
CA ILE A 66 7.45 1.43 1.78
C ILE A 66 6.27 2.40 2.05
N PRO A 67 5.82 2.64 3.29
CA PRO A 67 4.74 3.59 3.56
C PRO A 67 5.00 5.01 3.02
N MET A 68 6.26 5.46 3.00
CA MET A 68 6.60 6.80 2.53
C MET A 68 6.35 6.93 1.02
N ASP A 69 6.86 5.97 0.24
CA ASP A 69 6.68 5.97 -1.22
C ASP A 69 5.22 5.75 -1.62
N PHE A 70 4.53 4.83 -0.95
CA PHE A 70 3.13 4.55 -1.22
C PHE A 70 2.21 5.73 -0.85
N SER A 71 2.49 6.43 0.25
CA SER A 71 1.70 7.60 0.65
C SER A 71 1.90 8.77 -0.30
N ALA A 72 3.14 9.05 -0.72
CA ALA A 72 3.44 10.07 -1.72
C ALA A 72 2.75 9.76 -3.06
N MET A 73 2.90 8.53 -3.55
CA MET A 73 2.27 8.08 -4.80
C MET A 73 0.74 8.18 -4.74
N PHE A 74 0.13 7.85 -3.60
CA PHE A 74 -1.30 7.98 -3.41
C PHE A 74 -1.75 9.45 -3.45
N ILE A 75 -1.05 10.34 -2.75
CA ILE A 75 -1.36 11.77 -2.71
C ILE A 75 -1.24 12.39 -4.11
N ASP A 76 -0.12 12.15 -4.78
CA ASP A 76 0.15 12.69 -6.12
C ASP A 76 -0.87 12.16 -7.13
N GLY A 77 -1.15 10.85 -7.12
CA GLY A 77 -2.16 10.23 -7.97
C GLY A 77 -3.57 10.76 -7.72
N PHE A 78 -3.93 11.00 -6.45
CA PHE A 78 -5.22 11.58 -6.08
C PHE A 78 -5.35 13.03 -6.59
N CYS A 79 -4.32 13.86 -6.38
CA CYS A 79 -4.28 15.24 -6.87
C CYS A 79 -4.37 15.30 -8.40
N LEU A 80 -3.64 14.44 -9.10
CA LEU A 80 -3.70 14.33 -10.56
C LEU A 80 -5.11 13.96 -11.05
N GLY A 81 -5.74 12.96 -10.44
CA GLY A 81 -7.11 12.56 -10.78
C GLY A 81 -8.11 13.70 -10.59
N ALA A 82 -7.98 14.48 -9.51
CA ALA A 82 -8.82 15.65 -9.27
C ALA A 82 -8.62 16.74 -10.35
N GLN A 83 -7.37 17.01 -10.73
CA GLN A 83 -7.05 17.96 -11.79
C GLN A 83 -7.68 17.56 -13.13
N MET A 84 -7.57 16.28 -13.52
CA MET A 84 -8.19 15.76 -14.74
C MET A 84 -9.72 15.96 -14.74
N MET A 85 -10.37 15.67 -13.62
CA MET A 85 -11.82 15.85 -13.50
C MET A 85 -12.24 17.31 -13.64
N ILE A 86 -11.49 18.24 -13.03
CA ILE A 86 -11.73 19.68 -13.15
C ILE A 86 -11.56 20.14 -14.60
N GLU A 87 -10.52 19.67 -15.29
CA GLU A 87 -10.28 20.00 -16.69
C GLU A 87 -11.45 19.55 -17.58
N ILE A 88 -11.89 18.30 -17.45
CA ILE A 88 -13.00 17.74 -18.22
C ILE A 88 -14.29 18.54 -17.98
N LEU A 89 -14.66 18.75 -16.71
CA LEU A 89 -15.87 19.51 -16.32
C LEU A 89 -15.80 20.98 -16.74
N GLY A 90 -14.62 21.58 -16.68
CA GLY A 90 -14.39 22.96 -17.13
C GLY A 90 -14.55 23.10 -18.63
N ASN A 91 -14.04 22.12 -19.40
CA ASN A 91 -14.07 22.13 -20.86
C ASN A 91 -15.49 21.89 -21.42
N ASP A 92 -16.29 21.05 -20.75
CA ASP A 92 -17.71 20.84 -21.10
C ASP A 92 -18.54 22.12 -20.91
N ARG A 93 -18.27 22.90 -19.85
CA ARG A 93 -18.98 24.17 -19.62
C ARG A 93 -18.67 25.25 -20.66
N SER A 94 -17.47 25.23 -21.24
CA SER A 94 -17.09 26.14 -22.33
C SER A 94 -17.59 25.71 -23.72
N ARG A 95 -18.17 24.51 -23.86
CA ARG A 95 -18.83 24.04 -25.10
C ARG A 95 -20.34 24.27 -25.11
N GLU A 96 -20.94 24.55 -23.96
CA GLU A 96 -22.37 24.86 -23.80
C GLU A 96 -22.69 26.38 -23.85
N THR A 97 -21.69 27.24 -24.01
CA THR A 97 -21.82 28.70 -24.25
C THR A 97 -21.29 29.08 -25.62
#